data_AF-A0A7G9PJ39-F1
#
_entry.id   AF-A0A7G9PJ39-F1
#
_cell.length_a   1.000
_cell.length_b   1.000
_cell.length_c   1.000
_cell.angle_alpha   90.00
_cell.angle_beta   90.00
_cell.angle_gamma   90.00
#
_symmetry.space_group_name_H-M   'P 1'
#
loop_
_entity.id
_entity.type
_entity.pdbx_description
1 polymer ?
#
loop_
_entity_poly.entity_id
_entity_poly.type
_entity_poly.pdbx_seq_one_letter_code
_entity_poly.pdbx_strand_id
1 'polypeptide(L)'
;KMDDEIKVAPWNTTRAYIQAMKGKCLLQLTGPADPTGCGEGFSYVRVPNKPTQSKEEQEAQPKRIVTGTDADLRKLSLSNAKNLLRKFGVPEEEIKKLSRWEVIDVVRTLST
;
A
#
# COMPACT_ATOMS: atom_id res chain seq x y z
N LYS A 1 4.35 -10.48 -19.46
CA LYS A 1 3.13 -9.68 -19.22
C LYS A 1 2.06 -10.19 -20.18
N MET A 2 0.78 -10.17 -19.80
CA MET A 2 -0.34 -10.58 -20.66
C MET A 2 -0.80 -9.37 -21.49
N ASP A 3 -1.07 -9.58 -22.78
CA ASP A 3 -1.49 -8.51 -23.70
C ASP A 3 -2.85 -7.94 -23.33
N ASP A 4 -3.05 -6.64 -23.57
CA ASP A 4 -4.29 -5.95 -23.19
C ASP A 4 -5.51 -6.48 -23.96
N GLU A 5 -5.32 -6.86 -25.22
CA GLU A 5 -6.36 -7.51 -26.04
C GLU A 5 -6.82 -8.85 -25.45
N ILE A 6 -5.92 -9.56 -24.78
CA ILE A 6 -6.27 -10.80 -24.08
C ILE A 6 -7.03 -10.45 -22.78
N LYS A 7 -6.66 -9.39 -22.06
CA LYS A 7 -7.34 -8.99 -20.82
C LYS A 7 -8.79 -8.58 -21.04
N VAL A 8 -9.10 -7.95 -22.17
CA VAL A 8 -10.47 -7.54 -22.52
C VAL A 8 -11.36 -8.70 -22.98
N ALA A 9 -10.76 -9.85 -23.26
CA ALA A 9 -11.50 -11.01 -23.76
C ALA A 9 -12.60 -11.47 -22.78
N PRO A 10 -13.76 -11.90 -23.29
CA PRO A 10 -14.93 -12.20 -22.47
C PRO A 10 -14.69 -13.31 -21.45
N TRP A 11 -13.87 -14.32 -21.76
CA TRP A 11 -13.51 -15.39 -20.83
C TRP A 11 -12.66 -14.90 -19.65
N ASN A 12 -11.93 -13.79 -19.81
CA ASN A 12 -11.17 -13.18 -18.75
C ASN A 12 -12.04 -12.25 -17.90
N THR A 13 -12.78 -11.34 -18.53
CA THR A 13 -13.62 -10.35 -17.83
C THR A 13 -14.75 -11.00 -17.03
N THR A 14 -15.48 -11.95 -17.62
CA THR A 14 -16.58 -12.66 -16.93
C THR A 14 -16.07 -13.52 -15.77
N ARG A 15 -14.95 -14.24 -15.97
CA ARG A 15 -14.33 -15.06 -14.93
C ARG A 15 -13.82 -14.20 -13.78
N ALA A 16 -13.20 -13.05 -14.07
CA ALA A 16 -12.75 -12.11 -13.06
C ALA A 16 -13.93 -11.57 -12.24
N TYR A 17 -15.00 -11.14 -12.91
CA TYR A 17 -16.21 -10.64 -12.25
C TYR A 17 -16.85 -11.69 -11.33
N ILE A 18 -17.04 -12.93 -11.79
CA ILE A 18 -17.61 -14.01 -10.97
C ILE A 18 -16.74 -14.31 -9.73
N GLN A 19 -15.42 -14.24 -9.86
CA GLN A 19 -14.51 -14.43 -8.73
C GLN A 19 -14.59 -13.27 -7.73
N ALA A 20 -14.70 -12.04 -8.22
CA ALA A 20 -14.85 -10.85 -7.39
C ALA A 20 -16.18 -10.84 -6.62
N MET A 21 -17.28 -11.21 -7.28
CA MET A 21 -18.59 -11.40 -6.64
C MET A 21 -18.57 -12.45 -5.51
N LYS A 22 -17.63 -13.41 -5.57
CA LYS A 22 -17.41 -14.42 -4.52
C LYS A 22 -16.35 -13.99 -3.49
N GLY A 23 -15.88 -12.74 -3.51
CA GLY A 23 -14.87 -12.21 -2.60
C GLY A 23 -13.45 -12.80 -2.78
N LYS A 24 -13.21 -13.55 -3.87
CA LYS A 24 -11.92 -14.24 -4.09
C LYS A 24 -10.83 -13.33 -4.64
N CYS A 25 -11.21 -12.20 -5.22
CA CYS A 25 -10.30 -11.20 -5.76
C CYS A 25 -10.98 -9.83 -5.82
N LEU A 26 -10.19 -8.79 -6.08
CA LEU A 26 -10.67 -7.46 -6.44
C LEU A 26 -10.63 -7.29 -7.96
N LEU A 27 -11.27 -6.24 -8.46
CA LEU A 27 -11.22 -5.84 -9.87
C LEU A 27 -10.45 -4.53 -10.00
N GLN A 28 -9.65 -4.42 -11.05
CA GLN A 28 -9.02 -3.17 -11.46
C GLN A 28 -10.06 -2.29 -12.16
N LEU A 29 -10.77 -1.45 -11.39
CA LEU A 29 -11.88 -0.65 -11.89
C LEU A 29 -11.49 0.26 -13.06
N THR A 30 -10.28 0.83 -13.02
CA THR A 30 -9.73 1.68 -14.08
C THR A 30 -8.59 0.95 -14.78
N GLY A 31 -8.76 0.62 -16.06
CA GLY A 31 -7.79 -0.18 -16.78
C GLY A 31 -8.19 -0.45 -18.23
N PRO A 32 -7.39 -1.25 -18.96
CA PRO A 32 -7.57 -1.48 -20.40
C PRO A 32 -8.84 -2.25 -20.75
N ALA A 33 -9.49 -2.90 -19.77
CA ALA A 33 -10.75 -3.61 -19.98
C ALA A 33 -12.00 -2.75 -19.73
N ASP A 34 -11.84 -1.42 -19.60
CA ASP A 34 -12.97 -0.50 -19.59
C ASP A 34 -13.54 -0.39 -21.02
N PRO A 35 -14.77 -0.88 -21.27
CA PRO A 35 -15.35 -0.86 -22.60
C PRO A 35 -15.68 0.55 -23.11
N THR A 36 -15.72 1.55 -22.22
CA THR A 36 -16.03 2.94 -22.59
C THR A 36 -14.81 3.69 -23.14
N GLY A 37 -13.61 3.30 -22.71
CA GLY A 37 -12.36 3.98 -23.08
C GLY A 37 -12.23 5.42 -22.53
N CYS A 38 -13.22 5.90 -21.76
CA CYS A 38 -13.27 7.25 -21.20
C CYS A 38 -13.40 7.28 -19.68
N GLY A 39 -13.36 6.12 -19.00
CA GLY A 39 -13.44 6.03 -17.54
C GLY A 39 -14.86 6.04 -16.98
N GLU A 40 -15.87 5.85 -17.82
CA GLU A 40 -17.28 5.74 -17.40
C GLU A 40 -17.72 4.29 -17.18
N GLY A 41 -16.86 3.33 -17.57
CA GLY A 41 -17.07 1.90 -17.38
C GLY A 41 -16.08 1.30 -16.39
N PHE A 42 -16.35 0.03 -16.03
CA PHE A 42 -15.47 -0.74 -15.16
C PHE A 42 -14.63 -1.72 -15.94
N SER A 43 -13.33 -1.71 -15.68
CA SER A 43 -12.40 -2.72 -16.17
C SER A 43 -12.47 -3.99 -15.31
N TYR A 44 -12.78 -5.13 -15.92
CA TYR A 44 -12.87 -6.41 -15.22
C TYR A 44 -11.55 -7.20 -15.30
N VAL A 45 -10.47 -6.59 -14.83
CA VAL A 45 -9.16 -7.26 -14.68
C VAL A 45 -8.95 -7.67 -13.22
N ARG A 46 -8.52 -8.91 -12.99
CA ARG A 46 -8.34 -9.47 -11.65
C ARG A 46 -7.15 -8.85 -10.92
N VAL A 47 -7.39 -8.38 -9.69
CA VAL A 47 -6.37 -7.90 -8.75
C VAL A 47 -6.39 -8.76 -7.48
N PRO A 48 -5.23 -9.18 -6.95
CA PRO A 48 -5.19 -9.94 -5.69
C PRO A 48 -5.67 -9.10 -4.50
N ASN A 49 -6.33 -9.73 -3.52
CA ASN A 49 -6.85 -9.06 -2.32
C ASN A 49 -5.74 -8.50 -1.42
N LYS A 50 -4.54 -9.08 -1.49
CA LYS A 50 -3.36 -8.51 -0.84
C LYS A 50 -2.60 -7.70 -1.88
N PRO A 51 -2.14 -6.48 -1.56
CA PRO A 51 -1.22 -5.77 -2.43
C PRO A 51 0.01 -6.67 -2.64
N THR A 52 0.14 -7.24 -3.83
CA THR A 52 1.41 -7.75 -4.29
C THR A 52 2.30 -6.53 -4.44
N GLN A 53 3.39 -6.46 -3.69
CA GLN A 53 4.41 -5.43 -3.92
C GLN A 53 4.98 -5.65 -5.33
N SER A 54 4.34 -5.04 -6.33
CA SER A 54 4.86 -4.95 -7.68
C SER A 54 6.16 -4.15 -7.58
N LYS A 55 7.29 -4.78 -7.93
CA LYS A 55 8.61 -4.13 -7.91
C LYS A 55 8.67 -2.83 -8.74
N GLU A 56 7.73 -2.61 -9.66
CA GLU A 56 7.69 -1.43 -10.54
C GLU A 56 7.04 -0.17 -9.91
N GLU A 57 6.25 -0.28 -8.84
CA GLU A 57 5.61 0.91 -8.20
C GLU A 57 6.47 1.54 -7.10
N GLN A 58 7.64 0.98 -6.79
CA GLN A 58 8.57 1.55 -5.81
C GLN A 58 9.31 2.80 -6.32
N GLU A 59 9.24 3.13 -7.61
CA GLU A 59 10.03 4.24 -8.19
C GLU A 59 9.31 5.59 -8.16
N ALA A 60 7.98 5.64 -7.98
CA ALA A 60 7.21 6.88 -8.03
C ALA A 60 6.86 7.47 -6.66
N GLN A 61 7.08 6.75 -5.56
CA GLN A 61 6.90 7.31 -4.21
C GLN A 61 8.23 7.93 -3.74
N PRO A 62 8.24 9.20 -3.28
CA PRO A 62 9.45 9.79 -2.73
C PRO A 62 9.95 8.90 -1.60
N LYS A 63 11.19 8.39 -1.74
CA LYS A 63 11.86 7.54 -0.76
C LYS A 63 11.81 8.24 0.59
N ARG A 64 10.92 7.76 1.47
CA ARG A 64 10.77 8.29 2.83
C ARG A 64 12.08 8.06 3.58
N ILE A 65 12.55 9.13 4.23
CA ILE A 65 13.94 9.30 4.70
C ILE A 65 14.23 8.45 5.96
N VAL A 66 13.30 7.61 6.41
CA VAL A 66 13.52 6.79 7.61
C VAL A 66 13.31 5.34 7.23
N THR A 67 14.44 4.77 6.82
CA THR A 67 14.80 3.35 6.90
C THR A 67 13.95 2.41 6.05
N GLY A 68 14.61 1.79 5.06
CA GLY A 68 14.00 0.83 4.14
C GLY A 68 13.29 -0.33 4.83
N THR A 69 12.59 -1.12 4.02
CA THR A 69 11.60 -2.17 4.33
C THR A 69 12.03 -3.26 5.35
N ASP A 70 13.20 -3.16 5.97
CA ASP A 70 13.80 -4.15 6.89
C ASP A 70 14.50 -3.54 8.13
N ALA A 71 14.37 -2.24 8.39
CA ALA A 71 14.92 -1.69 9.64
C ALA A 71 14.01 -2.01 10.83
N ASP A 72 14.46 -2.94 11.67
CA ASP A 72 13.77 -3.26 12.92
C ASP A 72 13.75 -2.04 13.86
N LEU A 73 12.64 -1.32 13.87
CA LEU A 73 12.41 -0.16 14.72
C LEU A 73 12.58 -0.51 16.22
N ARG A 74 12.48 -1.77 16.61
CA ARG A 74 12.73 -2.22 18.00
C ARG A 74 14.20 -2.20 18.37
N LYS A 75 15.12 -2.15 17.40
CA LYS A 75 16.57 -1.98 17.62
C LYS A 75 16.97 -0.52 17.82
N LEU A 76 16.10 0.44 17.49
CA LEU A 76 16.39 1.85 17.75
C LEU A 76 16.45 2.12 19.25
N SER A 77 17.46 2.89 19.65
CA SER A 77 17.56 3.41 21.01
C SER A 77 16.36 4.31 21.32
N LEU A 78 15.96 4.35 22.59
CA LEU A 78 14.87 5.23 23.05
C LEU A 78 15.14 6.70 22.70
N SER A 79 16.39 7.14 22.82
CA SER A 79 16.79 8.52 22.48
C SER A 79 16.55 8.82 20.99
N ASN A 80 16.96 7.90 20.10
CA ASN A 80 16.80 8.09 18.66
C ASN A 80 15.31 8.06 18.25
N ALA A 81 14.51 7.18 18.88
CA ALA A 81 13.08 7.11 18.63
C ALA A 81 12.33 8.39 19.09
N LYS A 82 12.69 8.93 20.27
CA LYS A 82 12.15 10.22 20.74
C LYS A 82 12.54 11.38 19.82
N ASN A 83 13.78 11.40 19.33
CA ASN A 83 14.22 12.41 18.37
C ASN A 83 13.46 12.32 17.03
N LEU A 84 13.09 11.12 16.59
CA LEU A 84 12.21 10.95 15.42
C LEU A 84 10.82 11.53 15.68
N LEU A 85 10.20 11.23 16.82
CA LEU A 85 8.90 11.81 17.19
C LEU A 85 8.92 13.35 17.25
N ARG A 86 9.99 13.94 17.79
CA ARG A 86 10.19 15.41 17.76
C ARG A 86 10.25 15.96 16.34
N LYS A 87 10.95 15.27 15.43
CA LYS A 87 11.02 15.65 14.00
C LYS A 87 9.67 15.53 13.31
N PHE A 88 8.82 14.59 13.74
CA PHE A 88 7.44 14.47 13.28
C PHE A 88 6.49 15.49 13.94
N GLY A 89 6.97 16.35 14.83
CA GLY A 89 6.17 17.41 15.45
C GLY A 89 5.37 16.97 16.68
N VAL A 90 5.65 15.80 17.25
CA VAL A 90 4.97 15.33 18.47
C VAL A 90 5.45 16.14 19.69
N PRO A 91 4.55 16.71 20.51
CA PRO A 91 4.91 17.46 21.71
C PRO A 91 5.69 16.63 22.75
N GLU A 92 6.67 17.25 23.43
CA GLU A 92 7.51 16.57 24.42
C GLU A 92 6.70 15.99 25.60
N GLU A 93 5.62 16.65 25.96
CA GLU A 93 4.69 16.21 27.02
C GLU A 93 4.01 14.88 26.69
N GLU A 94 3.77 14.61 25.42
CA GLU A 94 3.22 13.33 24.95
C GLU A 94 4.33 12.28 24.91
N ILE A 95 5.51 12.64 24.36
CA ILE A 95 6.68 11.74 24.27
C ILE A 95 7.12 11.22 25.64
N LYS A 96 6.99 12.04 26.69
CA LYS A 96 7.39 11.68 28.06
C LYS A 96 6.45 10.69 28.74
N LYS A 97 5.16 10.68 28.36
CA LYS A 97 4.13 9.79 28.92
C LYS A 97 4.17 8.39 28.31
N LEU A 98 4.76 8.25 27.12
CA LEU A 98 4.80 7.00 26.38
C LEU A 98 5.92 6.07 26.88
N SER A 99 5.58 4.80 27.02
CA SER A 99 6.52 3.71 27.22
C SER A 99 7.36 3.46 25.95
N ARG A 100 8.43 2.67 26.09
CA ARG A 100 9.27 2.28 24.94
C ARG A 100 8.46 1.67 23.80
N TRP A 101 7.50 0.80 24.11
CA TRP A 101 6.68 0.12 23.10
C TRP A 101 5.78 1.10 22.36
N GLU A 102 5.14 2.02 23.09
CA GLU A 102 4.27 3.04 22.51
C GLU A 102 5.06 4.03 21.65
N VAL A 103 6.26 4.44 22.08
CA VAL A 103 7.16 5.28 21.27
C VAL A 103 7.48 4.60 19.94
N ILE A 104 7.83 3.31 19.94
CA ILE A 104 8.15 2.56 18.72
C ILE A 104 6.90 2.34 17.84
N ASP A 105 5.71 2.24 18.43
CA ASP A 105 4.45 2.11 17.70
C ASP A 105 4.04 3.42 17.01
N VAL A 106 4.15 4.54 17.71
CA VAL A 106 3.89 5.88 17.17
C VAL A 106 4.90 6.21 16.05
N VAL A 107 6.18 5.88 16.21
CA VAL A 107 7.17 6.06 15.14
C VAL A 107 6.79 5.23 13.90
N ARG A 108 6.30 4.00 14.07
CA ARG A 108 5.92 3.12 12.96
C ARG A 108 4.70 3.66 12.20
N THR A 109 3.69 4.10 12.93
CA THR A 109 2.46 4.67 12.34
C THR A 109 2.74 5.98 11.61
N LEU A 110 3.57 6.86 12.16
CA LEU A 110 3.98 8.12 11.51
C LEU A 110 4.96 7.93 10.33
N SER A 111 5.59 6.77 10.22
CA SER A 111 6.50 6.44 9.11
C SER A 111 5.83 5.63 7.99
N THR A 112 4.62 5.10 8.23
CA THR A 112 3.78 4.36 7.25
C THR A 112 2.96 5.32 6.39
#